data_AF-A0A9E3MIG1-F1
#
_entry.id   AF-A0A9E3MIG1-F1
#
_cell.length_a   1.000
_cell.length_b   1.000
_cell.length_c   1.000
_cell.angle_alpha   90.00
_cell.angle_beta   90.00
_cell.angle_gamma   90.00
#
_symmetry.space_group_name_H-M   'P 1'
#
loop_
_entity.id
_entity.type
_entity.pdbx_description
1 polymer ?
#
loop_
_entity_poly.entity_id
_entity_poly.type
_entity_poly.pdbx_seq_one_letter_code
_entity_poly.pdbx_strand_id
1 'polypeptide(L)'
;MTGFFRASLLILLAACLRAAPAVPLANLVDDRTTFVLSITDAPALLRGWVASPFAHTWDDPQVVKFFAPLREQLKIEEWDARTKDATGSTVRELLALAEGEVLVAVSAPDEAKSTGGSLSFFAALQVGDHAAKIEKLLADAAKDEVRDETEIFAGATVHSHPLKSGPEDEAKHAAVHWAMVDGVWLIGMEKERVFAAIDALKHGGVEAALGKNEHFLRARERAGDAQVMAYLNCPAIYPALSGVIARGNGENRRPNPFGLDMEAAFKALGLDALDAVYTAMHFDEKETRIDGGLAYTEERGLLKLLAYEAGPVARPDWIPAKWPSVSLARYRVPAAYAGLEEFLDAVSPMLAGMVQGQIRAFNRKLGVDLKRDLVGSLGNDMVSAYALPPGLEPGVTPAWDEMDQFIAISLNNVDAFTKAVEGLKQLAAGPAGDPLFTKRDYLGQTLYVFKTRSAAPGAKPGRGFTYAVANQTLLIGIGSPATVENALQGMADNPGSFWKREDVQTALAGMPADAADLQFHDLKVIVASLFEMTARLQTAAAAAPQKGKSDEGKKNFVDVSAKPDDDVIARYWGLASGYSLKTSDGLFTTVHIANPQP
;
A
#
# COMPACT_ATOMS: atom_id res chain seq x y z
N MET A 1 -63.83 -16.90 -29.61
CA MET A 1 -62.84 -15.84 -29.95
C MET A 1 -63.23 -14.60 -29.18
N THR A 2 -62.40 -14.19 -28.20
CA THR A 2 -62.44 -12.97 -27.34
C THR A 2 -62.21 -13.35 -25.87
N GLY A 3 -60.98 -13.71 -25.50
CA GLY A 3 -60.69 -14.01 -24.09
C GLY A 3 -59.26 -14.39 -23.73
N PHE A 4 -58.39 -14.65 -24.71
CA PHE A 4 -57.03 -15.15 -24.44
C PHE A 4 -55.89 -14.24 -24.90
N PHE A 5 -56.19 -13.06 -25.43
CA PHE A 5 -55.18 -12.15 -26.03
C PHE A 5 -54.97 -10.82 -25.30
N ARG A 6 -55.56 -10.62 -24.12
CA ARG A 6 -55.39 -9.39 -23.32
C ARG A 6 -54.56 -9.56 -22.03
N ALA A 7 -54.24 -10.78 -21.60
CA ALA A 7 -53.40 -11.02 -20.43
C ALA A 7 -51.89 -11.05 -20.74
N SER A 8 -51.51 -11.39 -21.98
CA SER A 8 -50.09 -11.53 -22.37
C SER A 8 -49.41 -10.20 -22.72
N LEU A 9 -50.17 -9.12 -22.96
CA LEU A 9 -49.61 -7.80 -23.29
C LEU A 9 -49.30 -6.96 -22.04
N LEU A 10 -49.96 -7.21 -20.91
CA LEU A 10 -49.68 -6.55 -19.63
C LEU A 10 -48.48 -7.17 -18.89
N ILE A 11 -48.21 -8.46 -19.11
CA ILE A 11 -47.02 -9.14 -18.57
C ILE A 11 -45.74 -8.74 -19.34
N LEU A 12 -45.85 -8.44 -20.65
CA LEU A 12 -44.73 -7.88 -21.42
C LEU A 12 -44.45 -6.39 -21.13
N LEU A 13 -45.46 -5.60 -20.74
CA LEU A 13 -45.25 -4.20 -20.32
C LEU A 13 -44.77 -4.07 -18.87
N ALA A 14 -45.09 -5.02 -17.98
CA ALA A 14 -44.49 -5.11 -16.64
C ALA A 14 -43.01 -5.54 -16.68
N ALA A 15 -42.59 -6.29 -17.70
CA ALA A 15 -41.18 -6.64 -17.95
C ALA A 15 -40.36 -5.51 -18.60
N CYS A 16 -40.99 -4.37 -18.91
CA CYS A 16 -40.33 -3.16 -19.43
C CYS A 16 -40.35 -1.98 -18.44
N LEU A 17 -40.90 -2.15 -17.23
CA LEU A 17 -40.41 -1.38 -16.08
C LEU A 17 -39.01 -1.90 -15.78
N ARG A 18 -38.02 -1.40 -16.54
CA ARG A 18 -36.65 -1.34 -16.04
C ARG A 18 -36.81 -0.72 -14.66
N ALA A 19 -36.52 -1.49 -13.60
CA ALA A 19 -36.17 -0.89 -12.33
C ALA A 19 -35.22 0.26 -12.69
N ALA A 20 -35.57 1.49 -12.30
CA ALA A 20 -34.66 2.60 -12.50
C ALA A 20 -33.29 2.11 -12.00
N PRO A 21 -32.21 2.26 -12.80
CA PRO A 21 -30.92 1.74 -12.40
C PRO A 21 -30.65 2.26 -10.99
N ALA A 22 -30.39 1.34 -10.05
CA ALA A 22 -30.15 1.69 -8.67
C ALA A 22 -29.08 2.78 -8.64
N VAL A 23 -29.30 3.84 -7.85
CA VAL A 23 -28.35 4.94 -7.74
C VAL A 23 -27.03 4.36 -7.21
N PRO A 24 -25.91 4.45 -7.95
CA PRO A 24 -24.63 3.97 -7.47
C PRO A 24 -24.29 4.63 -6.13
N LEU A 25 -23.84 3.88 -5.13
CA LEU A 25 -23.65 4.41 -3.78
C LEU A 25 -22.61 5.54 -3.75
N ALA A 26 -21.62 5.50 -4.64
CA ALA A 26 -20.65 6.59 -4.81
C ALA A 26 -21.30 7.94 -5.23
N ASN A 27 -22.55 7.94 -5.71
CA ASN A 27 -23.30 9.16 -6.00
C ASN A 27 -24.02 9.75 -4.77
N LEU A 28 -24.01 9.06 -3.62
CA LEU A 28 -24.59 9.56 -2.38
C LEU A 28 -23.66 10.53 -1.63
N VAL A 29 -22.40 10.57 -2.05
CA VAL A 29 -21.37 11.41 -1.43
C VAL A 29 -20.84 12.42 -2.44
N ASP A 30 -20.53 13.62 -1.93
CA ASP A 30 -19.99 14.72 -2.74
C ASP A 30 -18.49 14.54 -3.03
N ASP A 31 -18.00 15.30 -4.01
CA ASP A 31 -16.60 15.37 -4.43
C ASP A 31 -15.64 15.98 -3.39
N ARG A 32 -16.15 16.41 -2.22
CA ARG A 32 -15.35 16.79 -1.04
C ARG A 32 -15.04 15.62 -0.11
N THR A 33 -15.55 14.44 -0.42
CA THR A 33 -15.21 13.20 0.29
C THR A 33 -13.74 12.89 0.11
N THR A 34 -13.01 12.71 1.22
CA THR A 34 -11.54 12.56 1.22
C THR A 34 -11.10 11.11 1.04
N PHE A 35 -11.86 10.17 1.60
CA PHE A 35 -11.61 8.74 1.46
C PHE A 35 -12.89 7.98 1.17
N VAL A 36 -12.81 7.02 0.26
CA VAL A 36 -13.87 6.06 -0.02
C VAL A 36 -13.30 4.65 -0.03
N LEU A 37 -13.94 3.75 0.71
CA LEU A 37 -13.88 2.32 0.47
C LEU A 37 -15.18 1.91 -0.21
N SER A 38 -15.09 1.37 -1.41
CA SER A 38 -16.25 0.89 -2.17
C SER A 38 -16.11 -0.59 -2.45
N ILE A 39 -17.23 -1.31 -2.35
CA ILE A 39 -17.38 -2.70 -2.75
C ILE A 39 -18.49 -2.72 -3.80
N THR A 40 -18.24 -3.28 -4.97
CA THR A 40 -19.21 -3.28 -6.07
C THR A 40 -20.27 -4.37 -5.93
N ASP A 41 -19.90 -5.49 -5.30
CA ASP A 41 -20.76 -6.66 -5.07
C ASP A 41 -20.24 -7.40 -3.83
N ALA A 42 -20.88 -7.18 -2.68
CA ALA A 42 -20.48 -7.82 -1.42
C ALA A 42 -20.57 -9.35 -1.45
N PRO A 43 -21.64 -9.98 -2.00
CA PRO A 43 -21.66 -11.43 -2.20
C PRO A 43 -20.49 -11.97 -3.02
N ALA A 44 -20.12 -11.32 -4.13
CA ALA A 44 -18.98 -11.72 -4.95
C ALA A 44 -17.66 -11.58 -4.19
N LEU A 45 -17.46 -10.47 -3.47
CA LEU A 45 -16.30 -10.28 -2.61
C LEU A 45 -16.18 -11.39 -1.56
N LEU A 46 -17.26 -11.73 -0.85
CA LEU A 46 -17.24 -12.78 0.17
C LEU A 46 -16.89 -14.15 -0.42
N ARG A 47 -17.40 -14.47 -1.60
CA ARG A 47 -17.03 -15.71 -2.31
C ARG A 47 -15.55 -15.70 -2.70
N GLY A 48 -15.07 -14.62 -3.31
CA GLY A 48 -13.69 -14.47 -3.74
C GLY A 48 -12.71 -14.50 -2.57
N TRP A 49 -13.03 -13.82 -1.46
CA TRP A 49 -12.24 -13.87 -0.23
C TRP A 49 -12.06 -15.29 0.28
N VAL A 50 -13.14 -16.07 0.39
CA VAL A 50 -13.10 -17.45 0.89
C VAL A 50 -12.25 -18.37 0.00
N ALA A 51 -12.21 -18.10 -1.31
CA ALA A 51 -11.37 -18.83 -2.26
C ALA A 51 -9.91 -18.31 -2.31
N SER A 52 -9.63 -17.19 -1.65
CA SER A 52 -8.32 -16.53 -1.75
C SER A 52 -7.25 -17.23 -0.91
N PRO A 53 -5.97 -17.11 -1.28
CA PRO A 53 -4.86 -17.65 -0.49
C PRO A 53 -4.77 -17.00 0.90
N PHE A 54 -5.28 -15.77 1.05
CA PHE A 54 -5.32 -15.05 2.32
C PHE A 54 -6.25 -15.76 3.33
N ALA A 55 -7.48 -16.08 2.92
CA ALA A 55 -8.43 -16.77 3.79
C ALA A 55 -7.94 -18.18 4.13
N HIS A 56 -7.49 -18.95 3.13
CA HIS A 56 -6.96 -20.29 3.36
C HIS A 56 -5.76 -20.30 4.32
N THR A 57 -4.85 -19.34 4.19
CA THR A 57 -3.72 -19.21 5.13
C THR A 57 -4.20 -18.82 6.53
N TRP A 58 -5.11 -17.85 6.63
CA TRP A 58 -5.63 -17.37 7.92
C TRP A 58 -6.37 -18.45 8.72
N ASP A 59 -7.08 -19.32 8.02
CA ASP A 59 -7.88 -20.40 8.58
C ASP A 59 -7.09 -21.71 8.77
N ASP A 60 -5.83 -21.78 8.32
CA ASP A 60 -5.01 -22.98 8.47
C ASP A 60 -4.74 -23.30 9.95
N PRO A 61 -4.88 -24.57 10.41
CA PRO A 61 -4.69 -24.92 11.81
C PRO A 61 -3.32 -24.57 12.39
N GLN A 62 -2.24 -24.59 11.60
CA GLN A 62 -0.92 -24.18 12.08
C GLN A 62 -0.85 -22.66 12.25
N VAL A 63 -1.40 -21.90 11.30
CA VAL A 63 -1.45 -20.43 11.36
C VAL A 63 -2.34 -19.94 12.51
N VAL A 64 -3.49 -20.59 12.73
CA VAL A 64 -4.36 -20.32 13.88
C VAL A 64 -3.63 -20.52 15.20
N LYS A 65 -2.85 -21.61 15.34
CA LYS A 65 -2.03 -21.84 16.54
C LYS A 65 -0.92 -20.80 16.68
N PHE A 66 -0.23 -20.48 15.59
CA PHE A 66 0.81 -19.45 15.60
C PHE A 66 0.28 -18.09 16.07
N PHE A 67 -0.90 -17.67 15.60
CA PHE A 67 -1.51 -16.41 16.02
C PHE A 67 -2.42 -16.52 17.25
N ALA A 68 -2.48 -17.65 17.94
CA ALA A 68 -3.37 -17.84 19.08
C ALA A 68 -3.29 -16.71 20.13
N PRO A 69 -2.11 -16.18 20.51
CA PRO A 69 -2.03 -15.05 21.43
C PRO A 69 -2.68 -13.76 20.91
N LEU A 70 -2.52 -13.45 19.62
CA LEU A 70 -3.19 -12.31 18.99
C LEU A 70 -4.69 -12.53 18.90
N ARG A 71 -5.12 -13.74 18.53
CA ARG A 71 -6.55 -14.11 18.42
C ARG A 71 -7.25 -14.04 19.78
N GLU A 72 -6.58 -14.44 20.85
CA GLU A 72 -7.08 -14.30 22.23
C GLU A 72 -7.20 -12.82 22.64
N GLN A 73 -6.19 -12.00 22.35
CA GLN A 73 -6.23 -10.55 22.66
C GLN A 73 -7.33 -9.82 21.91
N LEU A 74 -7.54 -10.16 20.64
CA LEU A 74 -8.62 -9.63 19.82
C LEU A 74 -9.97 -10.30 20.10
N LYS A 75 -9.97 -11.36 20.92
CA LYS A 75 -11.15 -12.17 21.26
C LYS A 75 -11.87 -12.71 20.02
N ILE A 76 -11.12 -13.09 18.99
CA ILE A 76 -11.69 -13.49 17.68
C ILE A 76 -12.67 -14.65 17.83
N GLU A 77 -12.33 -15.63 18.68
CA GLU A 77 -13.20 -16.79 18.95
C GLU A 77 -14.49 -16.39 19.71
N GLU A 78 -14.51 -15.24 20.39
CA GLU A 78 -15.71 -14.71 21.01
C GLU A 78 -16.56 -13.88 20.03
N TRP A 79 -16.06 -13.49 18.85
CA TRP A 79 -16.77 -12.57 17.96
C TRP A 79 -18.14 -13.11 17.56
N ASP A 80 -18.21 -14.34 17.03
CA ASP A 80 -19.48 -14.93 16.64
C ASP A 80 -20.44 -15.10 17.82
N ALA A 81 -19.94 -15.50 18.99
CA ALA A 81 -20.77 -15.62 20.19
C ALA A 81 -21.30 -14.26 20.65
N ARG A 82 -20.45 -13.25 20.75
CA ARG A 82 -20.83 -11.88 21.16
C ARG A 82 -21.78 -11.23 20.16
N THR A 83 -21.52 -11.40 18.87
CA THR A 83 -22.41 -10.92 17.81
C THR A 83 -23.74 -11.65 17.85
N LYS A 84 -23.75 -12.96 18.10
CA LYS A 84 -24.99 -13.74 18.21
C LYS A 84 -25.77 -13.40 19.47
N ASP A 85 -25.11 -13.15 20.59
CA ASP A 85 -25.76 -12.69 21.81
C ASP A 85 -26.38 -11.29 21.63
N ALA A 86 -25.69 -10.40 20.90
CA ALA A 86 -26.15 -9.03 20.66
C ALA A 86 -27.20 -8.91 19.54
N THR A 87 -27.14 -9.75 18.51
CA THR A 87 -27.93 -9.59 17.27
C THR A 87 -28.70 -10.86 16.87
N GLY A 88 -28.55 -11.98 17.58
CA GLY A 88 -29.12 -13.26 17.17
C GLY A 88 -28.47 -13.89 15.92
N SER A 89 -27.46 -13.25 15.32
CA SER A 89 -26.75 -13.70 14.11
C SER A 89 -25.23 -13.74 14.34
N THR A 90 -24.51 -14.59 13.63
CA THR A 90 -23.03 -14.61 13.58
C THR A 90 -22.48 -13.45 12.76
N VAL A 91 -21.17 -13.18 12.84
CA VAL A 91 -20.53 -12.14 12.01
C VAL A 91 -20.74 -12.43 10.53
N ARG A 92 -20.58 -13.69 10.12
CA ARG A 92 -20.76 -14.10 8.73
C ARG A 92 -22.20 -13.95 8.25
N GLU A 93 -23.19 -14.25 9.10
CA GLU A 93 -24.61 -14.06 8.78
C GLU A 93 -24.98 -12.58 8.62
N LEU A 94 -24.35 -11.68 9.40
CA LEU A 94 -24.55 -10.23 9.24
C LEU A 94 -23.90 -9.71 7.95
N LEU A 95 -22.69 -10.16 7.64
CA LEU A 95 -22.03 -9.81 6.37
C LEU A 95 -22.84 -10.28 5.16
N ALA A 96 -23.50 -11.43 5.27
CA ALA A 96 -24.37 -11.97 4.23
C ALA A 96 -25.68 -11.17 4.02
N LEU A 97 -25.99 -10.18 4.88
CA LEU A 97 -27.13 -9.27 4.66
C LEU A 97 -26.85 -8.20 3.59
N ALA A 98 -25.57 -8.03 3.21
CA ALA A 98 -25.18 -7.18 2.10
C ALA A 98 -25.46 -7.91 0.77
N GLU A 99 -26.38 -7.38 -0.04
CA GLU A 99 -26.79 -8.00 -1.31
C GLU A 99 -26.15 -7.34 -2.54
N GLY A 100 -25.50 -6.18 -2.37
CA GLY A 100 -24.96 -5.41 -3.50
C GLY A 100 -23.79 -4.51 -3.11
N GLU A 101 -23.84 -3.25 -3.56
CA GLU A 101 -22.79 -2.28 -3.31
C GLU A 101 -22.67 -1.94 -1.80
N VAL A 102 -21.42 -1.68 -1.38
CA VAL A 102 -21.09 -1.10 -0.07
C VAL A 102 -20.26 0.14 -0.29
N LEU A 103 -20.54 1.19 0.47
CA LEU A 103 -19.75 2.40 0.51
C LEU A 103 -19.43 2.75 1.96
N VAL A 104 -18.16 3.00 2.24
CA VAL A 104 -17.71 3.71 3.44
C VAL A 104 -16.99 4.97 2.98
N ALA A 105 -17.41 6.12 3.50
CA ALA A 105 -16.91 7.43 3.13
C ALA A 105 -16.47 8.19 4.36
N VAL A 106 -15.34 8.88 4.23
CA VAL A 106 -14.85 9.84 5.22
C VAL A 106 -14.67 11.18 4.54
N SER A 107 -15.14 12.24 5.19
CA SER A 107 -14.97 13.62 4.73
C SER A 107 -14.23 14.44 5.79
N ALA A 108 -13.46 15.43 5.33
CA ALA A 108 -12.91 16.43 6.22
C ALA A 108 -14.04 17.24 6.87
N PRO A 109 -13.87 17.70 8.13
CA PRO A 109 -14.83 18.58 8.77
C PRO A 109 -15.08 19.84 7.95
N ASP A 110 -16.32 20.31 7.93
CA ASP A 110 -16.66 21.63 7.39
C ASP A 110 -16.08 22.71 8.31
N GLU A 111 -15.04 23.41 7.85
CA GLU A 111 -14.33 24.42 8.64
C GLU A 111 -15.25 25.56 9.12
N ALA A 112 -16.37 25.80 8.42
CA ALA A 112 -17.35 26.81 8.81
C ALA A 112 -18.26 26.37 9.99
N LYS A 113 -18.28 25.07 10.32
CA LYS A 113 -19.25 24.48 11.27
C LYS A 113 -18.62 23.71 12.42
N SER A 114 -17.35 23.31 12.34
CA SER A 114 -16.72 22.50 13.40
C SER A 114 -15.95 23.36 14.41
N THR A 115 -16.36 23.32 15.67
CA THR A 115 -15.58 23.82 16.81
C THR A 115 -14.60 22.78 17.39
N GLY A 116 -14.48 21.61 16.75
CA GLY A 116 -13.70 20.47 17.28
C GLY A 116 -13.04 19.53 16.26
N GLY A 117 -13.06 19.83 14.95
CA GLY A 117 -12.20 19.14 13.97
C GLY A 117 -12.37 17.62 13.82
N SER A 118 -13.54 17.03 14.09
CA SER A 118 -13.77 15.60 13.90
C SER A 118 -13.97 15.24 12.42
N LEU A 119 -13.40 14.12 11.97
CA LEU A 119 -13.70 13.53 10.67
C LEU A 119 -15.18 13.11 10.61
N SER A 120 -15.84 13.36 9.49
CA SER A 120 -17.22 12.94 9.25
C SER A 120 -17.24 11.55 8.63
N PHE A 121 -17.93 10.60 9.28
CA PHE A 121 -18.07 9.22 8.82
C PHE A 121 -19.49 8.99 8.26
N PHE A 122 -19.56 8.31 7.13
CA PHE A 122 -20.80 7.86 6.50
C PHE A 122 -20.60 6.49 5.86
N ALA A 123 -21.60 5.62 5.94
CA ALA A 123 -21.64 4.38 5.20
C ALA A 123 -23.03 4.11 4.61
N ALA A 124 -23.05 3.43 3.48
CA ALA A 124 -24.25 2.96 2.82
C ALA A 124 -24.07 1.50 2.40
N LEU A 125 -25.13 0.71 2.59
CA LEU A 125 -25.13 -0.72 2.31
C LEU A 125 -26.39 -1.09 1.54
N GLN A 126 -26.25 -1.69 0.35
CA GLN A 126 -27.37 -2.30 -0.35
C GLN A 126 -27.74 -3.63 0.31
N VAL A 127 -28.95 -3.69 0.84
CA VAL A 127 -29.46 -4.83 1.64
C VAL A 127 -30.71 -5.45 1.03
N GLY A 128 -31.32 -4.80 0.03
CA GLY A 128 -32.45 -5.31 -0.72
C GLY A 128 -33.57 -5.85 0.17
N ASP A 129 -33.88 -7.14 0.02
CA ASP A 129 -34.99 -7.79 0.74
C ASP A 129 -34.68 -8.02 2.24
N HIS A 130 -33.44 -7.79 2.68
CA HIS A 130 -33.03 -7.88 4.09
C HIS A 130 -33.30 -6.63 4.92
N ALA A 131 -33.85 -5.56 4.33
CA ALA A 131 -34.14 -4.30 5.02
C ALA A 131 -34.90 -4.49 6.36
N ALA A 132 -36.04 -5.19 6.32
CA ALA A 132 -36.87 -5.42 7.52
C ALA A 132 -36.15 -6.26 8.60
N LYS A 133 -35.24 -7.16 8.19
CA LYS A 133 -34.41 -7.93 9.13
C LYS A 133 -33.43 -7.00 9.83
N ILE A 134 -32.75 -6.12 9.10
CA ILE A 134 -31.79 -5.16 9.68
C ILE A 134 -32.48 -4.16 10.61
N GLU A 135 -33.62 -3.60 10.20
CA GLU A 135 -34.39 -2.69 11.06
C GLU A 135 -34.78 -3.35 12.39
N LYS A 136 -35.21 -4.62 12.33
CA LYS A 136 -35.52 -5.38 13.54
C LYS A 136 -34.28 -5.58 14.41
N LEU A 137 -33.13 -5.93 13.82
CA LEU A 137 -31.87 -6.08 14.56
C LEU A 137 -31.45 -4.79 15.27
N LEU A 138 -31.55 -3.65 14.59
CA LEU A 138 -31.22 -2.34 15.16
C LEU A 138 -32.20 -1.93 16.26
N ALA A 139 -33.50 -2.15 16.05
CA ALA A 139 -34.54 -1.87 17.04
C ALA A 139 -34.41 -2.78 18.29
N ASP A 140 -33.99 -4.03 18.12
CA ASP A 140 -33.71 -4.93 19.25
C ASP A 140 -32.46 -4.49 20.03
N ALA A 141 -31.41 -4.00 19.34
CA ALA A 141 -30.20 -3.49 19.97
C ALA A 141 -30.41 -2.18 20.75
N ALA A 142 -31.37 -1.33 20.36
CA ALA A 142 -31.69 -0.06 21.01
C ALA A 142 -32.52 -0.19 22.31
N LYS A 143 -32.87 -1.41 22.74
CA LYS A 143 -33.77 -1.64 23.90
C LYS A 143 -33.14 -1.36 25.27
N ASP A 144 -31.82 -1.25 25.37
CA ASP A 144 -31.12 -1.00 26.63
C ASP A 144 -30.63 0.46 26.76
N GLU A 145 -31.31 1.20 27.65
CA GLU A 145 -30.92 2.44 28.34
C GLU A 145 -30.88 3.81 27.64
N VAL A 146 -30.92 3.95 26.31
CA VAL A 146 -31.09 5.29 25.69
C VAL A 146 -32.10 5.27 24.56
N ARG A 147 -33.10 6.15 24.64
CA ARG A 147 -34.20 6.20 23.66
C ARG A 147 -33.71 6.84 22.37
N ASP A 148 -33.78 6.10 21.27
CA ASP A 148 -33.60 6.65 19.93
C ASP A 148 -34.57 7.80 19.68
N GLU A 149 -34.05 8.92 19.20
CA GLU A 149 -34.86 9.97 18.63
C GLU A 149 -35.19 9.60 17.19
N THR A 150 -36.47 9.72 16.81
CA THR A 150 -36.92 9.43 15.44
C THR A 150 -37.48 10.68 14.82
N GLU A 151 -37.11 10.91 13.56
CA GLU A 151 -37.57 12.04 12.75
C GLU A 151 -37.94 11.52 11.36
N ILE A 152 -39.02 12.05 10.77
CA ILE A 152 -39.36 11.73 9.39
C ILE A 152 -38.73 12.79 8.50
N PHE A 153 -37.83 12.37 7.61
CA PHE A 153 -37.20 13.24 6.62
C PHE A 153 -37.44 12.68 5.22
N ALA A 154 -37.97 13.50 4.33
CA ALA A 154 -38.36 13.11 2.97
C ALA A 154 -39.17 11.78 2.93
N GLY A 155 -39.99 11.48 3.93
CA GLY A 155 -40.78 10.24 3.99
C GLY A 155 -40.01 8.98 4.39
N ALA A 156 -38.72 9.09 4.75
CA ALA A 156 -37.96 8.05 5.42
C ALA A 156 -37.90 8.32 6.93
N THR A 157 -37.89 7.27 7.74
CA THR A 157 -37.67 7.37 9.18
C THR A 157 -36.17 7.40 9.44
N VAL A 158 -35.69 8.46 10.09
CA VAL A 158 -34.31 8.62 10.52
C VAL A 158 -34.24 8.44 12.03
N HIS A 159 -33.39 7.52 12.44
CA HIS A 159 -33.13 7.18 13.84
C HIS A 159 -31.84 7.85 14.28
N SER A 160 -31.82 8.42 15.48
CA SER A 160 -30.65 9.06 16.09
C SER A 160 -30.39 8.42 17.44
N HIS A 161 -29.26 7.72 17.53
CA HIS A 161 -28.82 7.03 18.73
C HIS A 161 -27.64 7.78 19.36
N PRO A 162 -27.81 8.42 20.53
CA PRO A 162 -26.72 9.13 21.19
C PRO A 162 -25.65 8.15 21.70
N LEU A 163 -24.38 8.50 21.49
CA LEU A 163 -23.24 7.73 21.97
C LEU A 163 -22.92 8.10 23.42
N LYS A 164 -22.85 7.12 24.32
CA LYS A 164 -22.30 7.31 25.67
C LYS A 164 -20.80 7.64 25.54
N SER A 165 -20.38 8.88 25.81
CA SER A 165 -18.95 9.26 25.86
C SER A 165 -18.56 9.78 27.26
N GLY A 166 -17.25 9.75 27.56
CA GLY A 166 -16.62 9.93 28.89
C GLY A 166 -16.78 11.31 29.55
N PRO A 167 -15.85 11.76 30.44
CA PRO A 167 -16.13 12.79 31.46
C PRO A 167 -16.69 14.12 30.91
N GLU A 168 -17.52 14.76 31.75
CA GLU A 168 -18.77 15.49 31.45
C GLU A 168 -18.78 16.73 30.53
N ASP A 169 -17.64 17.23 30.04
CA ASP A 169 -17.60 18.55 29.38
C ASP A 169 -17.32 18.56 27.87
N GLU A 170 -16.95 17.42 27.24
CA GLU A 170 -16.82 17.32 25.77
C GLU A 170 -17.80 16.30 25.13
N ALA A 171 -18.53 15.53 25.96
CA ALA A 171 -19.24 14.31 25.59
C ALA A 171 -20.73 14.48 25.19
N LYS A 172 -21.28 15.69 25.17
CA LYS A 172 -22.74 15.89 25.23
C LYS A 172 -23.51 15.78 23.89
N HIS A 173 -22.88 15.56 22.73
CA HIS A 173 -23.59 15.63 21.44
C HIS A 173 -23.17 14.61 20.35
N ALA A 174 -22.37 13.60 20.66
CA ALA A 174 -22.04 12.57 19.65
C ALA A 174 -23.22 11.60 19.50
N ALA A 175 -23.75 11.44 18.28
CA ALA A 175 -24.82 10.50 17.97
C ALA A 175 -24.54 9.78 16.64
N VAL A 176 -25.08 8.57 16.51
CA VAL A 176 -25.13 7.82 15.26
C VAL A 176 -26.51 7.97 14.68
N HIS A 177 -26.58 8.38 13.42
CA HIS A 177 -27.81 8.56 12.68
C HIS A 177 -27.93 7.48 11.61
N TRP A 178 -29.10 6.87 11.45
CA TRP A 178 -29.31 5.84 10.43
C TRP A 178 -30.73 5.87 9.87
N ALA A 179 -30.89 5.36 8.64
CA ALA A 179 -32.17 5.25 7.95
C ALA A 179 -32.18 4.06 6.99
N MET A 180 -33.38 3.59 6.65
CA MET A 180 -33.60 2.59 5.61
C MET A 180 -34.40 3.23 4.47
N VAL A 181 -33.85 3.23 3.25
CA VAL A 181 -34.50 3.85 2.07
C VAL A 181 -34.28 2.97 0.85
N ASP A 182 -35.36 2.54 0.21
CA ASP A 182 -35.35 1.78 -1.05
C ASP A 182 -34.37 0.58 -1.06
N GLY A 183 -34.30 -0.17 0.06
CA GLY A 183 -33.40 -1.32 0.20
C GLY A 183 -31.93 -0.96 0.45
N VAL A 184 -31.65 0.30 0.82
CA VAL A 184 -30.33 0.79 1.22
C VAL A 184 -30.35 1.20 2.69
N TRP A 185 -29.46 0.62 3.48
CA TRP A 185 -29.20 1.05 4.85
C TRP A 185 -28.15 2.17 4.84
N LEU A 186 -28.50 3.31 5.42
CA LEU A 186 -27.65 4.49 5.54
C LEU A 186 -27.27 4.69 7.00
N ILE A 187 -26.01 5.00 7.29
CA ILE A 187 -25.52 5.28 8.65
C ILE A 187 -24.45 6.35 8.62
N GLY A 188 -24.44 7.27 9.58
CA GLY A 188 -23.43 8.32 9.69
C GLY A 188 -23.37 8.96 11.06
N MET A 189 -22.30 9.72 11.32
CA MET A 189 -22.12 10.48 12.57
C MET A 189 -22.74 11.88 12.52
N GLU A 190 -23.14 12.34 11.32
CA GLU A 190 -23.76 13.64 11.09
C GLU A 190 -25.15 13.44 10.49
N LYS A 191 -26.17 13.96 11.17
CA LYS A 191 -27.57 13.81 10.74
C LYS A 191 -27.80 14.38 9.34
N GLU A 192 -27.21 15.54 9.06
CA GLU A 192 -27.32 16.24 7.78
C GLU A 192 -26.75 15.41 6.63
N ARG A 193 -25.72 14.59 6.88
CA ARG A 193 -25.14 13.70 5.87
C ARG A 193 -26.09 12.56 5.52
N VAL A 194 -26.78 12.01 6.52
CA VAL A 194 -27.82 10.99 6.30
C VAL A 194 -29.01 11.59 5.54
N PHE A 195 -29.46 12.79 5.90
CA PHE A 195 -30.52 13.51 5.16
C PHE A 195 -30.13 13.75 3.69
N ALA A 196 -28.92 14.24 3.45
CA ALA A 196 -28.42 14.45 2.09
C ALA A 196 -28.39 13.15 1.27
N ALA A 197 -28.01 12.02 1.89
CA ALA A 197 -28.03 10.72 1.22
C ALA A 197 -29.45 10.23 0.89
N ILE A 198 -30.43 10.46 1.78
CA ILE A 198 -31.85 10.17 1.53
C ILE A 198 -32.36 10.97 0.33
N ASP A 199 -32.06 12.26 0.27
CA ASP A 199 -32.42 13.10 -0.87
C ASP A 199 -31.70 12.66 -2.14
N ALA A 200 -30.42 12.30 -2.06
CA ALA A 200 -29.62 11.83 -3.18
C ALA A 200 -30.20 10.55 -3.80
N LEU A 201 -30.66 9.58 -3.00
CA LEU A 201 -31.31 8.36 -3.51
C LEU A 201 -32.53 8.69 -4.38
N LYS A 202 -33.30 9.71 -4.01
CA LYS A 202 -34.52 10.12 -4.73
C LYS A 202 -34.25 10.90 -6.01
N HIS A 203 -33.12 11.60 -6.08
CA HIS A 203 -32.77 12.50 -7.19
C HIS A 203 -31.68 11.94 -8.11
N GLY A 204 -31.22 10.69 -7.90
CA GLY A 204 -30.19 10.07 -8.73
C GLY A 204 -28.75 10.44 -8.37
N GLY A 205 -28.53 10.85 -7.12
CA GLY A 205 -27.26 11.30 -6.56
C GLY A 205 -27.28 12.76 -6.10
N VAL A 206 -26.23 13.17 -5.38
CA VAL A 206 -25.96 14.58 -5.12
C VAL A 206 -25.50 15.29 -6.41
N GLU A 207 -25.58 16.62 -6.44
CA GLU A 207 -25.23 17.42 -7.62
C GLU A 207 -23.76 17.23 -8.04
N ALA A 208 -22.83 17.47 -7.11
CA ALA A 208 -21.39 17.24 -7.27
C ALA A 208 -20.98 15.84 -6.77
N ALA A 209 -21.64 14.80 -7.30
CA ALA A 209 -21.42 13.42 -6.88
C ALA A 209 -19.99 12.93 -7.16
N LEU A 210 -19.36 12.29 -6.18
CA LEU A 210 -18.04 11.65 -6.36
C LEU A 210 -18.08 10.59 -7.46
N GLY A 211 -19.15 9.79 -7.53
CA GLY A 211 -19.32 8.79 -8.60
C GLY A 211 -19.44 9.37 -10.02
N LYS A 212 -19.55 10.70 -10.15
CA LYS A 212 -19.49 11.45 -11.43
C LYS A 212 -18.23 12.29 -11.59
N ASN A 213 -17.36 12.33 -10.57
CA ASN A 213 -16.09 13.05 -10.60
C ASN A 213 -15.11 12.37 -11.57
N GLU A 214 -14.46 13.17 -12.43
CA GLU A 214 -13.57 12.66 -13.48
C GLU A 214 -12.38 11.85 -12.93
N HIS A 215 -11.76 12.29 -11.83
CA HIS A 215 -10.62 11.59 -11.22
C HIS A 215 -11.04 10.23 -10.65
N PHE A 216 -12.20 10.18 -9.98
CA PHE A 216 -12.75 8.93 -9.47
C PHE A 216 -13.14 7.97 -10.59
N LEU A 217 -13.76 8.48 -11.67
CA LEU A 217 -14.11 7.67 -12.84
C LEU A 217 -12.87 7.11 -13.55
N ARG A 218 -11.81 7.91 -13.71
CA ARG A 218 -10.51 7.42 -14.26
C ARG A 218 -9.89 6.32 -13.39
N ALA A 219 -9.92 6.47 -12.06
CA ALA A 219 -9.45 5.44 -11.14
C ALA A 219 -10.27 4.14 -11.27
N ARG A 220 -11.61 4.25 -11.36
CA ARG A 220 -12.49 3.10 -11.58
C ARG A 220 -12.28 2.44 -12.93
N GLU A 221 -12.11 3.22 -14.00
CA GLU A 221 -11.86 2.70 -15.34
C GLU A 221 -10.56 1.89 -15.37
N ARG A 222 -9.50 2.40 -14.74
CA ARG A 222 -8.21 1.70 -14.64
C ARG A 222 -8.28 0.47 -13.73
N ALA A 223 -9.05 0.52 -12.64
CA ALA A 223 -9.29 -0.63 -11.77
C ALA A 223 -10.16 -1.72 -12.43
N GLY A 224 -10.87 -1.38 -13.51
CA GLY A 224 -11.71 -2.31 -14.26
C GLY A 224 -12.83 -2.92 -13.42
N ASP A 225 -12.88 -4.25 -13.41
CA ASP A 225 -13.86 -5.07 -12.68
C ASP A 225 -13.46 -5.40 -11.23
N ALA A 226 -12.68 -4.52 -10.59
CA ALA A 226 -12.32 -4.68 -9.19
C ALA A 226 -13.56 -4.75 -8.29
N GLN A 227 -13.53 -5.70 -7.35
CA GLN A 227 -14.60 -5.94 -6.38
C GLN A 227 -14.51 -4.97 -5.20
N VAL A 228 -13.30 -4.53 -4.86
CA VAL A 228 -13.02 -3.57 -3.78
C VAL A 228 -12.16 -2.44 -4.34
N MET A 229 -12.43 -1.21 -3.93
CA MET A 229 -11.57 -0.06 -4.21
C MET A 229 -11.51 0.87 -3.00
N ALA A 230 -10.30 1.07 -2.49
CA ALA A 230 -9.94 2.13 -1.56
C ALA A 230 -9.40 3.32 -2.37
N TYR A 231 -10.01 4.49 -2.21
CA TYR A 231 -9.73 5.70 -2.99
C TYR A 231 -9.53 6.89 -2.05
N LEU A 232 -8.44 7.62 -2.27
CA LEU A 232 -8.14 8.89 -1.62
C LEU A 232 -8.29 10.02 -2.65
N ASN A 233 -9.14 10.99 -2.32
CA ASN A 233 -9.37 12.20 -3.10
C ASN A 233 -8.40 13.29 -2.64
N CYS A 234 -7.23 13.36 -3.26
CA CYS A 234 -6.19 14.29 -2.85
C CYS A 234 -6.61 15.77 -2.95
N PRO A 235 -7.36 16.21 -3.98
CA PRO A 235 -7.94 17.57 -4.04
C PRO A 235 -8.84 17.92 -2.86
N ALA A 236 -9.56 16.95 -2.28
CA ALA A 236 -10.37 17.18 -1.08
C ALA A 236 -9.54 17.20 0.22
N ILE A 237 -8.42 16.47 0.25
CA ILE A 237 -7.53 16.37 1.43
C ILE A 237 -6.62 17.60 1.55
N TYR A 238 -6.06 18.06 0.44
CA TYR A 238 -5.03 19.10 0.45
C TYR A 238 -5.46 20.40 1.14
N PRO A 239 -6.67 20.96 0.90
CA PRO A 239 -7.13 22.17 1.58
C PRO A 239 -7.16 22.00 3.10
N ALA A 240 -7.68 20.88 3.61
CA ALA A 240 -7.75 20.60 5.04
C ALA A 240 -6.35 20.53 5.68
N LEU A 241 -5.41 19.84 5.03
CA LEU A 241 -4.02 19.80 5.48
C LEU A 241 -3.35 21.18 5.46
N SER A 242 -3.57 21.95 4.39
CA SER A 242 -3.02 23.30 4.25
C SER A 242 -3.54 24.26 5.34
N GLY A 243 -4.82 24.17 5.69
CA GLY A 243 -5.43 24.97 6.75
C GLY A 243 -4.90 24.63 8.15
N VAL A 244 -4.56 23.36 8.42
CA VAL A 244 -3.89 22.96 9.68
C VAL A 244 -2.50 23.56 9.77
N ILE A 245 -1.72 23.53 8.69
CA ILE A 245 -0.36 24.09 8.65
C ILE A 245 -0.39 25.61 8.81
N ALA A 246 -1.31 26.30 8.12
CA ALA A 246 -1.49 27.74 8.26
C ALA A 246 -1.81 28.15 9.70
N ARG A 247 -2.70 27.41 10.40
CA ARG A 247 -3.02 27.64 11.83
C ARG A 247 -1.83 27.38 12.75
N GLY A 248 -1.02 26.35 12.47
CA GLY A 248 0.19 26.03 13.23
C GLY A 248 1.31 27.09 13.09
N ASN A 249 1.21 27.99 12.11
CA ASN A 249 2.22 28.99 11.78
C ASN A 249 1.97 30.40 12.41
N GLY A 250 1.18 30.51 13.49
CA GLY A 250 0.80 31.79 14.12
C GLY A 250 1.95 32.75 14.54
N GLU A 251 1.57 33.99 14.90
CA GLU A 251 2.41 35.21 15.04
C GLU A 251 3.69 35.13 15.90
N ASN A 252 3.91 34.07 16.69
CA ASN A 252 5.03 33.94 17.64
C ASN A 252 6.21 33.12 17.12
N ARG A 253 6.44 33.10 15.80
CA ARG A 253 7.52 32.29 15.23
C ARG A 253 8.88 32.96 15.42
N ARG A 254 9.78 32.30 16.16
CA ARG A 254 11.21 32.65 16.17
C ARG A 254 11.77 32.43 14.75
N PRO A 255 12.57 33.37 14.21
CA PRO A 255 13.23 33.17 12.92
C PRO A 255 14.01 31.85 12.92
N ASN A 256 13.75 30.98 11.94
CA ASN A 256 14.53 29.75 11.81
C ASN A 256 15.94 30.14 11.33
N PRO A 257 17.02 29.79 12.06
CA PRO A 257 18.39 30.10 11.65
C PRO A 257 18.81 29.44 10.34
N PHE A 258 18.04 28.46 9.84
CA PHE A 258 18.23 27.81 8.54
C PHE A 258 17.27 28.31 7.44
N GLY A 259 16.48 29.35 7.73
CA GLY A 259 15.55 29.95 6.76
C GLY A 259 14.47 28.98 6.26
N LEU A 260 14.18 27.90 6.99
CA LEU A 260 13.11 26.97 6.62
C LEU A 260 11.76 27.65 6.80
N ASP A 261 11.04 27.80 5.69
CA ASP A 261 9.65 28.22 5.66
C ASP A 261 8.79 26.95 5.54
N MET A 262 7.94 26.70 6.55
CA MET A 262 7.10 25.50 6.56
C MET A 262 5.96 25.55 5.54
N GLU A 263 5.47 26.74 5.19
CA GLU A 263 4.45 26.89 4.16
C GLU A 263 5.08 26.67 2.79
N ALA A 264 6.24 27.28 2.54
CA ALA A 264 7.02 27.00 1.34
C ALA A 264 7.41 25.52 1.24
N ALA A 265 7.83 24.90 2.35
CA ALA A 265 8.17 23.48 2.39
C ALA A 265 6.97 22.60 2.07
N PHE A 266 5.81 22.87 2.66
CA PHE A 266 4.59 22.10 2.38
C PHE A 266 4.15 22.24 0.92
N LYS A 267 4.19 23.45 0.36
CA LYS A 267 3.90 23.69 -1.05
C LYS A 267 4.94 23.02 -1.97
N ALA A 268 6.21 23.04 -1.59
CA ALA A 268 7.29 22.41 -2.34
C ALA A 268 7.18 20.88 -2.42
N LEU A 269 6.45 20.24 -1.49
CA LEU A 269 6.16 18.80 -1.59
C LEU A 269 5.33 18.47 -2.84
N GLY A 270 4.58 19.44 -3.39
CA GLY A 270 3.76 19.24 -4.58
C GLY A 270 2.51 18.39 -4.35
N LEU A 271 2.05 18.26 -3.10
CA LEU A 271 0.90 17.41 -2.76
C LEU A 271 -0.42 17.91 -3.35
N ASP A 272 -0.49 19.19 -3.75
CA ASP A 272 -1.62 19.77 -4.48
C ASP A 272 -1.67 19.36 -5.96
N ALA A 273 -0.61 18.78 -6.50
CA ALA A 273 -0.62 18.19 -7.84
C ALA A 273 -1.16 16.75 -7.84
N LEU A 274 -1.36 16.14 -6.66
CA LEU A 274 -1.95 14.80 -6.55
C LEU A 274 -3.45 14.87 -6.85
N ASP A 275 -3.90 13.99 -7.73
CA ASP A 275 -5.31 13.82 -8.07
C ASP A 275 -5.93 12.74 -7.20
N ALA A 276 -5.34 11.55 -7.20
CA ALA A 276 -5.87 10.41 -6.48
C ALA A 276 -4.77 9.42 -6.09
N VAL A 277 -4.99 8.76 -4.95
CA VAL A 277 -4.29 7.52 -4.61
C VAL A 277 -5.35 6.44 -4.48
N TYR A 278 -5.18 5.31 -5.15
CA TYR A 278 -6.11 4.20 -4.99
C TYR A 278 -5.42 2.85 -4.97
N THR A 279 -6.10 1.90 -4.33
CA THR A 279 -5.83 0.48 -4.44
C THR A 279 -7.15 -0.23 -4.67
N ALA A 280 -7.19 -1.10 -5.66
CA ALA A 280 -8.34 -1.90 -6.00
C ALA A 280 -7.96 -3.38 -6.06
N MET A 281 -8.91 -4.26 -5.72
CA MET A 281 -8.67 -5.69 -5.64
C MET A 281 -9.81 -6.45 -6.33
N HIS A 282 -9.42 -7.48 -7.07
CA HIS A 282 -10.32 -8.46 -7.64
C HIS A 282 -9.87 -9.86 -7.18
N PHE A 283 -10.77 -10.61 -6.57
CA PHE A 283 -10.54 -11.99 -6.18
C PHE A 283 -11.24 -12.92 -7.18
N ASP A 284 -10.44 -13.74 -7.86
CA ASP A 284 -10.89 -14.86 -8.71
C ASP A 284 -10.41 -16.19 -8.09
N GLU A 285 -10.97 -17.31 -8.54
CA GLU A 285 -10.54 -18.65 -8.12
C GLU A 285 -9.07 -18.92 -8.50
N LYS A 286 -8.60 -18.42 -9.64
CA LYS A 286 -7.26 -18.69 -10.19
C LYS A 286 -6.24 -17.62 -9.88
N GLU A 287 -6.68 -16.38 -9.67
CA GLU A 287 -5.78 -15.28 -9.38
C GLU A 287 -6.42 -14.22 -8.48
N THR A 288 -5.59 -13.51 -7.72
CA THR A 288 -5.95 -12.23 -7.12
C THR A 288 -5.26 -11.12 -7.89
N ARG A 289 -6.03 -10.18 -8.46
CA ARG A 289 -5.50 -8.97 -9.10
C ARG A 289 -5.56 -7.79 -8.14
N ILE A 290 -4.45 -7.08 -8.01
CA ILE A 290 -4.34 -5.85 -7.22
C ILE A 290 -3.90 -4.73 -8.13
N ASP A 291 -4.73 -3.72 -8.28
CA ASP A 291 -4.43 -2.51 -9.05
C ASP A 291 -4.15 -1.34 -8.11
N GLY A 292 -3.14 -0.55 -8.41
CA GLY A 292 -2.76 0.62 -7.65
C GLY A 292 -2.55 1.82 -8.57
N GLY A 293 -2.87 3.01 -8.09
CA GLY A 293 -2.62 4.22 -8.85
C GLY A 293 -2.22 5.39 -7.96
N LEU A 294 -1.20 6.10 -8.42
CA LEU A 294 -0.83 7.44 -7.95
C LEU A 294 -1.03 8.40 -9.11
N ALA A 295 -2.20 9.01 -9.17
CA ALA A 295 -2.58 9.95 -10.21
C ALA A 295 -2.18 11.37 -9.82
N TYR A 296 -1.71 12.15 -10.80
CA TYR A 296 -1.32 13.54 -10.62
C TYR A 296 -1.56 14.34 -11.90
N THR A 297 -1.75 15.64 -11.76
CA THR A 297 -1.91 16.59 -12.87
C THR A 297 -0.58 16.99 -13.50
N GLU A 298 0.48 17.07 -12.71
CA GLU A 298 1.82 17.44 -13.15
C GLU A 298 2.92 16.89 -12.21
N GLU A 299 4.12 16.72 -12.74
CA GLU A 299 5.27 16.24 -11.98
C GLU A 299 6.03 17.39 -11.30
N ARG A 300 5.64 17.72 -10.07
CA ARG A 300 6.36 18.69 -9.23
C ARG A 300 6.61 18.18 -7.81
N GLY A 301 7.56 18.80 -7.13
CA GLY A 301 7.92 18.46 -5.76
C GLY A 301 8.35 16.99 -5.62
N LEU A 302 7.79 16.27 -4.67
CA LEU A 302 8.10 14.85 -4.43
C LEU A 302 7.76 13.96 -5.62
N LEU A 303 6.83 14.36 -6.51
CA LEU A 303 6.47 13.58 -7.69
C LEU A 303 7.61 13.49 -8.70
N LYS A 304 8.54 14.45 -8.72
CA LYS A 304 9.76 14.37 -9.55
C LYS A 304 10.71 13.27 -9.11
N LEU A 305 10.56 12.74 -7.89
CA LEU A 305 11.33 11.58 -7.43
C LEU A 305 10.80 10.27 -8.03
N LEU A 306 9.59 10.26 -8.60
CA LEU A 306 9.02 9.13 -9.34
C LEU A 306 9.53 9.13 -10.79
N ALA A 307 10.85 9.18 -10.94
CA ALA A 307 11.57 9.32 -12.20
C ALA A 307 11.61 8.03 -13.04
N TYR A 308 10.50 7.29 -13.05
CA TYR A 308 10.30 6.13 -13.91
C TYR A 308 10.16 6.58 -15.38
N GLU A 309 10.66 5.77 -16.32
CA GLU A 309 10.46 5.98 -17.75
C GLU A 309 9.57 4.89 -18.33
N ALA A 310 8.63 5.28 -19.19
CA ALA A 310 7.95 4.34 -20.06
C ALA A 310 8.93 3.72 -21.06
N GLY A 311 8.65 2.47 -21.47
CA GLY A 311 9.40 1.74 -22.47
C GLY A 311 9.96 0.42 -21.97
N PRO A 312 10.44 -0.45 -22.87
CA PRO A 312 10.76 -1.82 -22.53
C PRO A 312 11.84 -1.89 -21.46
N VAL A 313 11.54 -2.60 -20.38
CA VAL A 313 12.50 -2.85 -19.30
C VAL A 313 13.53 -3.88 -19.74
N ALA A 314 14.81 -3.58 -19.56
CA ALA A 314 15.88 -4.53 -19.85
C ALA A 314 15.73 -5.80 -19.01
N ARG A 315 15.87 -6.97 -19.64
CA ARG A 315 15.86 -8.29 -18.99
C ARG A 315 17.23 -8.95 -19.14
N PRO A 316 18.20 -8.62 -18.28
CA PRO A 316 19.55 -9.13 -18.45
C PRO A 316 19.61 -10.65 -18.22
N ASP A 317 20.24 -11.36 -19.15
CA ASP A 317 20.35 -12.83 -19.10
C ASP A 317 21.17 -13.35 -17.91
N TRP A 318 21.99 -12.49 -17.30
CA TRP A 318 22.86 -12.85 -16.18
C TRP A 318 22.14 -12.96 -14.83
N ILE A 319 20.84 -12.66 -14.76
CA ILE A 319 20.07 -12.80 -13.52
C ILE A 319 19.89 -14.29 -13.19
N PRO A 320 20.35 -14.77 -12.02
CA PRO A 320 20.29 -16.18 -11.67
C PRO A 320 18.87 -16.73 -11.54
N ALA A 321 18.61 -17.90 -12.11
CA ALA A 321 17.29 -18.55 -12.05
C ALA A 321 16.77 -18.84 -10.63
N LYS A 322 17.68 -19.08 -9.68
CA LYS A 322 17.35 -19.46 -8.30
C LYS A 322 16.82 -18.33 -7.41
N TRP A 323 16.79 -17.08 -7.90
CA TRP A 323 16.33 -15.96 -7.07
C TRP A 323 14.81 -15.99 -6.91
N PRO A 324 14.28 -15.89 -5.68
CA PRO A 324 12.83 -15.89 -5.43
C PRO A 324 12.16 -14.57 -5.80
N SER A 325 12.90 -13.46 -5.90
CA SER A 325 12.31 -12.15 -6.16
C SER A 325 13.23 -11.35 -7.07
N VAL A 326 12.67 -10.83 -8.17
CA VAL A 326 13.36 -9.97 -9.14
C VAL A 326 12.40 -8.87 -9.57
N SER A 327 12.83 -7.63 -9.43
CA SER A 327 12.18 -6.46 -9.99
C SER A 327 13.14 -5.72 -10.89
N LEU A 328 12.63 -5.27 -12.03
CA LEU A 328 13.33 -4.50 -13.02
C LEU A 328 12.61 -3.16 -13.18
N ALA A 329 13.35 -2.07 -13.28
CA ALA A 329 12.76 -0.76 -13.48
C ALA A 329 13.62 0.08 -14.41
N ARG A 330 12.97 0.94 -15.20
CA ARG A 330 13.61 2.06 -15.86
C ARG A 330 13.47 3.30 -14.98
N TYR A 331 14.53 3.66 -14.27
CA TYR A 331 14.54 4.75 -13.31
C TYR A 331 15.70 5.71 -13.54
N ARG A 332 15.40 6.99 -13.75
CA ARG A 332 16.40 8.03 -14.01
C ARG A 332 16.93 8.63 -12.72
N VAL A 333 17.95 8.02 -12.13
CA VAL A 333 18.62 8.57 -10.94
C VAL A 333 19.04 10.05 -11.11
N PRO A 334 19.58 10.50 -12.27
CA PRO A 334 19.91 11.91 -12.46
C PRO A 334 18.69 12.84 -12.40
N ALA A 335 17.53 12.40 -12.92
CA ALA A 335 16.31 13.22 -12.88
C ALA A 335 15.74 13.29 -11.46
N ALA A 336 15.75 12.17 -10.72
CA ALA A 336 15.37 12.15 -9.31
C ALA A 336 16.29 13.04 -8.45
N TYR A 337 17.60 13.01 -8.70
CA TYR A 337 18.56 13.88 -8.03
C TYR A 337 18.30 15.37 -8.30
N ALA A 338 18.01 15.72 -9.56
CA ALA A 338 17.62 17.08 -9.92
C ALA A 338 16.32 17.50 -9.21
N GLY A 339 15.32 16.62 -9.15
CA GLY A 339 14.09 16.86 -8.39
C GLY A 339 14.34 17.11 -6.90
N LEU A 340 15.27 16.38 -6.29
CA LEU A 340 15.68 16.61 -4.89
C LEU A 340 16.38 17.97 -4.69
N GLU A 341 17.24 18.38 -5.63
CA GLU A 341 17.89 19.70 -5.60
C GLU A 341 16.85 20.83 -5.70
N GLU A 342 15.90 20.71 -6.63
CA GLU A 342 14.81 21.67 -6.78
C GLU A 342 13.91 21.74 -5.54
N PHE A 343 13.59 20.58 -4.94
CA PHE A 343 12.85 20.53 -3.69
C PHE A 343 13.59 21.25 -2.56
N LEU A 344 14.89 20.98 -2.40
CA LEU A 344 15.71 21.63 -1.38
C LEU A 344 15.77 23.15 -1.57
N ASP A 345 15.91 23.61 -2.81
CA ASP A 345 15.93 25.04 -3.16
C ASP A 345 14.58 25.71 -2.84
N ALA A 346 13.46 25.05 -3.16
CA ALA A 346 12.13 25.55 -2.84
C ALA A 346 11.84 25.62 -1.32
N VAL A 347 12.37 24.68 -0.54
CA VAL A 347 12.21 24.64 0.93
C VAL A 347 13.08 25.69 1.64
N SER A 348 14.35 25.81 1.23
CA SER A 348 15.29 26.80 1.76
C SER A 348 16.42 27.04 0.77
N PRO A 349 16.39 28.18 0.03
CA PRO A 349 17.47 28.57 -0.87
C PRO A 349 18.82 28.70 -0.16
N MET A 350 18.81 29.08 1.13
CA MET A 350 20.02 29.16 1.94
C MET A 350 20.61 27.78 2.23
N LEU A 351 19.78 26.81 2.61
CA LEU A 351 20.23 25.43 2.83
C LEU A 351 20.71 24.80 1.52
N ALA A 352 20.00 25.02 0.41
CA ALA A 352 20.42 24.61 -0.91
C ALA A 352 21.80 25.19 -1.29
N GLY A 353 21.99 26.49 -1.08
CA GLY A 353 23.28 27.16 -1.28
C GLY A 353 24.40 26.57 -0.41
N MET A 354 24.12 26.24 0.85
CA MET A 354 25.07 25.59 1.75
C MET A 354 25.45 24.18 1.28
N VAL A 355 24.46 23.35 0.92
CA VAL A 355 24.69 21.98 0.41
C VAL A 355 25.46 22.02 -0.90
N GLN A 356 25.09 22.90 -1.84
CA GLN A 356 25.84 23.10 -3.07
C GLN A 356 27.27 23.58 -2.80
N GLY A 357 27.47 24.46 -1.82
CA GLY A 357 28.79 24.91 -1.37
C GLY A 357 29.66 23.76 -0.85
N GLN A 358 29.08 22.88 -0.02
CA GLN A 358 29.73 21.67 0.48
C GLN A 358 30.06 20.69 -0.65
N ILE A 359 29.12 20.43 -1.57
CA ILE A 359 29.36 19.59 -2.75
C ILE A 359 30.50 20.16 -3.59
N ARG A 360 30.53 21.47 -3.86
CA ARG A 360 31.64 22.11 -4.59
C ARG A 360 32.97 21.99 -3.85
N ALA A 361 32.96 22.09 -2.53
CA ALA A 361 34.16 21.89 -1.71
C ALA A 361 34.66 20.44 -1.78
N PHE A 362 33.75 19.45 -1.71
CA PHE A 362 34.08 18.05 -1.93
C PHE A 362 34.59 17.80 -3.33
N ASN A 363 33.93 18.32 -4.36
CA ASN A 363 34.36 18.19 -5.75
C ASN A 363 35.82 18.68 -5.94
N ARG A 364 36.15 19.85 -5.38
CA ARG A 364 37.54 20.37 -5.40
C ARG A 364 38.52 19.47 -4.66
N LYS A 365 38.14 18.96 -3.49
CA LYS A 365 39.00 18.07 -2.67
C LYS A 365 39.24 16.72 -3.35
N LEU A 366 38.22 16.19 -4.02
CA LEU A 366 38.23 14.89 -4.67
C LEU A 366 38.79 14.91 -6.09
N GLY A 367 38.83 16.08 -6.74
CA GLY A 367 39.20 16.18 -8.16
C GLY A 367 38.19 15.52 -9.10
N VAL A 368 36.93 15.39 -8.66
CA VAL A 368 35.79 14.83 -9.41
C VAL A 368 34.59 15.75 -9.25
N ASP A 369 33.69 15.75 -10.22
CA ASP A 369 32.39 16.39 -10.06
C ASP A 369 31.38 15.34 -9.64
N LEU A 370 30.98 15.29 -8.37
CA LEU A 370 30.07 14.23 -7.88
C LEU A 370 28.73 14.20 -8.63
N LYS A 371 28.19 15.34 -9.04
CA LYS A 371 26.92 15.37 -9.77
C LYS A 371 27.10 14.79 -11.17
N ARG A 372 28.15 15.18 -11.89
CA ARG A 372 28.41 14.69 -13.25
C ARG A 372 28.95 13.26 -13.26
N ASP A 373 29.97 13.00 -12.45
CA ASP A 373 30.81 11.79 -12.50
C ASP A 373 30.21 10.64 -11.70
N LEU A 374 29.49 10.89 -10.59
CA LEU A 374 28.80 9.83 -9.83
C LEU A 374 27.36 9.68 -10.31
N VAL A 375 26.54 10.71 -10.12
CA VAL A 375 25.10 10.63 -10.42
C VAL A 375 24.85 10.57 -11.92
N GLY A 376 25.46 11.47 -12.69
CA GLY A 376 25.30 11.55 -14.15
C GLY A 376 25.87 10.35 -14.93
N SER A 377 26.69 9.53 -14.29
CA SER A 377 27.21 8.28 -14.88
C SER A 377 26.25 7.10 -14.74
N LEU A 378 25.23 7.19 -13.89
CA LEU A 378 24.21 6.15 -13.74
C LEU A 378 23.27 6.16 -14.96
N GLY A 379 23.01 4.97 -15.50
CA GLY A 379 22.02 4.72 -16.52
C GLY A 379 20.61 4.57 -15.94
N ASN A 380 19.69 4.13 -16.79
CA ASN A 380 18.27 4.07 -16.45
C ASN A 380 17.82 2.66 -16.05
N ASP A 381 18.52 1.61 -16.48
CA ASP A 381 18.14 0.24 -16.13
C ASP A 381 18.59 -0.09 -14.72
N MET A 382 17.63 -0.48 -13.88
CA MET A 382 17.82 -0.91 -12.51
C MET A 382 17.24 -2.31 -12.32
N VAL A 383 18.01 -3.16 -11.63
CA VAL A 383 17.55 -4.46 -11.14
C VAL A 383 17.57 -4.41 -9.63
N SER A 384 16.51 -4.85 -8.97
CA SER A 384 16.51 -5.18 -7.56
C SER A 384 16.06 -6.61 -7.37
N ALA A 385 16.66 -7.32 -6.42
CA ALA A 385 16.32 -8.72 -6.18
C ALA A 385 16.57 -9.12 -4.74
N TYR A 386 15.88 -10.17 -4.32
CA TYR A 386 16.18 -10.87 -3.08
C TYR A 386 16.63 -12.29 -3.41
N ALA A 387 17.64 -12.76 -2.67
CA ALA A 387 18.21 -14.09 -2.81
C ALA A 387 18.29 -14.78 -1.45
N LEU A 388 18.22 -16.10 -1.47
CA LEU A 388 18.50 -16.91 -0.30
C LEU A 388 20.01 -16.85 0.02
N PRO A 389 20.38 -16.57 1.29
CA PRO A 389 21.77 -16.63 1.73
C PRO A 389 22.40 -18.01 1.46
N PRO A 390 23.71 -18.07 1.17
CA PRO A 390 24.40 -19.33 0.97
C PRO A 390 24.52 -20.12 2.28
N GLY A 391 24.55 -21.45 2.18
CA GLY A 391 24.78 -22.34 3.33
C GLY A 391 23.54 -22.56 4.20
N LEU A 392 22.35 -22.16 3.75
CA LEU A 392 21.10 -22.59 4.37
C LEU A 392 20.95 -24.11 4.19
N GLU A 393 20.46 -24.76 5.25
CA GLU A 393 20.05 -26.16 5.17
C GLU A 393 18.90 -26.31 4.16
N PRO A 394 18.83 -27.43 3.43
CA PRO A 394 17.72 -27.68 2.50
C PRO A 394 16.36 -27.57 3.21
N GLY A 395 15.44 -26.79 2.62
CA GLY A 395 14.10 -26.59 3.16
C GLY A 395 13.99 -25.59 4.31
N VAL A 396 15.05 -24.84 4.62
CA VAL A 396 15.00 -23.76 5.62
C VAL A 396 14.81 -22.41 4.93
N THR A 397 13.69 -21.75 5.20
CA THR A 397 13.45 -20.36 4.79
C THR A 397 14.00 -19.37 5.83
N PRO A 398 14.88 -18.43 5.44
CA PRO A 398 15.37 -17.39 6.34
C PRO A 398 14.29 -16.33 6.59
N ALA A 399 14.45 -15.53 7.65
CA ALA A 399 13.63 -14.33 7.82
C ALA A 399 13.85 -13.34 6.67
N TRP A 400 12.82 -12.56 6.35
CA TRP A 400 12.88 -11.56 5.28
C TRP A 400 14.07 -10.58 5.43
N ASP A 401 14.36 -10.15 6.66
CA ASP A 401 15.46 -9.24 6.99
C ASP A 401 16.85 -9.90 6.92
N GLU A 402 16.92 -11.22 6.73
CA GLU A 402 18.15 -11.99 6.52
C GLU A 402 18.38 -12.37 5.05
N MET A 403 17.37 -12.28 4.19
CA MET A 403 17.53 -12.53 2.75
C MET A 403 18.57 -11.58 2.16
N ASP A 404 19.47 -12.09 1.31
CA ASP A 404 20.45 -11.26 0.62
C ASP A 404 19.75 -10.34 -0.38
N GLN A 405 20.08 -9.05 -0.33
CA GLN A 405 19.54 -8.08 -1.27
C GLN A 405 20.55 -7.85 -2.39
N PHE A 406 20.06 -7.58 -3.58
CA PHE A 406 20.86 -7.26 -4.73
C PHE A 406 20.29 -6.07 -5.45
N ILE A 407 21.17 -5.16 -5.86
CA ILE A 407 20.85 -3.99 -6.68
C ILE A 407 21.86 -3.97 -7.82
N ALA A 408 21.39 -3.84 -9.05
CA ALA A 408 22.22 -3.52 -10.19
C ALA A 408 21.73 -2.24 -10.86
N ILE A 409 22.66 -1.40 -11.31
CA ILE A 409 22.34 -0.17 -12.04
C ILE A 409 23.27 -0.11 -13.25
N SER A 410 22.69 0.09 -14.44
CA SER A 410 23.46 0.37 -15.65
C SER A 410 24.32 1.64 -15.49
N LEU A 411 25.42 1.73 -16.23
CA LEU A 411 26.36 2.84 -16.20
C LEU A 411 26.57 3.38 -17.62
N ASN A 412 26.29 4.67 -17.80
CA ASN A 412 26.58 5.40 -19.04
C ASN A 412 28.07 5.78 -19.15
N ASN A 413 28.78 5.90 -18.01
CA ASN A 413 30.20 6.26 -17.98
C ASN A 413 30.93 5.55 -16.81
N VAL A 414 31.48 4.38 -17.10
CA VAL A 414 32.18 3.54 -16.11
C VAL A 414 33.41 4.25 -15.52
N ASP A 415 34.20 4.93 -16.35
CA ASP A 415 35.44 5.56 -15.92
C ASP A 415 35.18 6.73 -14.96
N ALA A 416 34.23 7.59 -15.30
CA ALA A 416 33.83 8.71 -14.45
C ALA A 416 33.22 8.21 -13.13
N PHE A 417 32.34 7.21 -13.19
CA PHE A 417 31.75 6.59 -12.01
C PHE A 417 32.82 6.00 -11.09
N THR A 418 33.71 5.19 -11.64
CA THR A 418 34.79 4.53 -10.89
C THR A 418 35.69 5.57 -10.22
N LYS A 419 36.09 6.61 -10.96
CA LYS A 419 36.89 7.71 -10.40
C LYS A 419 36.17 8.42 -9.25
N ALA A 420 34.87 8.66 -9.37
CA ALA A 420 34.07 9.29 -8.33
C ALA A 420 33.95 8.42 -7.07
N VAL A 421 33.72 7.11 -7.22
CA VAL A 421 33.67 6.15 -6.11
C VAL A 421 35.02 6.05 -5.39
N GLU A 422 36.13 5.96 -6.13
CA GLU A 422 37.47 5.95 -5.52
C GLU A 422 37.76 7.26 -4.77
N GLY A 423 37.34 8.41 -5.32
CA GLY A 423 37.37 9.68 -4.60
C GLY A 423 36.59 9.61 -3.28
N LEU A 424 35.35 9.13 -3.30
CA LEU A 424 34.51 9.01 -2.10
C LEU A 424 35.14 8.12 -1.02
N LYS A 425 35.79 7.01 -1.37
CA LYS A 425 36.53 6.17 -0.41
C LYS A 425 37.66 6.96 0.28
N GLN A 426 38.43 7.72 -0.49
CA GLN A 426 39.51 8.54 0.04
C GLN A 426 38.97 9.65 0.95
N LEU A 427 37.80 10.21 0.67
CA LEU A 427 37.18 11.20 1.56
C LEU A 427 36.66 10.59 2.86
N ALA A 428 35.99 9.44 2.79
CA ALA A 428 35.33 8.83 3.94
C ALA A 428 36.32 8.36 5.02
N ALA A 429 37.51 7.90 4.63
CA ALA A 429 38.45 7.30 5.57
C ALA A 429 39.92 7.63 5.28
N GLY A 430 40.20 8.64 4.44
CA GLY A 430 41.58 9.04 4.13
C GLY A 430 42.39 7.88 3.54
N PRO A 431 43.70 7.80 3.84
CA PRO A 431 44.54 6.65 3.49
C PRO A 431 44.06 5.32 4.07
N ALA A 432 43.17 5.34 5.08
CA ALA A 432 42.61 4.16 5.72
C ALA A 432 41.27 3.70 5.10
N GLY A 433 40.79 4.35 4.03
CA GLY A 433 39.54 3.96 3.36
C GLY A 433 39.65 2.68 2.55
N ASP A 434 40.76 2.47 1.86
CA ASP A 434 41.01 1.22 1.12
C ASP A 434 41.05 -0.01 2.06
N PRO A 435 41.71 0.03 3.22
CA PRO A 435 41.64 -1.04 4.23
C PRO A 435 40.25 -1.35 4.81
N LEU A 436 39.24 -0.50 4.60
CA LEU A 436 37.85 -0.82 5.00
C LEU A 436 37.21 -1.87 4.10
N PHE A 437 37.72 -2.03 2.88
CA PHE A 437 37.25 -3.01 1.92
C PHE A 437 38.27 -4.15 1.79
N THR A 438 37.78 -5.38 1.91
CA THR A 438 38.57 -6.53 1.44
C THR A 438 38.42 -6.60 -0.08
N LYS A 439 39.50 -6.33 -0.81
CA LYS A 439 39.55 -6.53 -2.26
C LYS A 439 39.80 -8.00 -2.55
N ARG A 440 39.05 -8.58 -3.49
CA ARG A 440 39.25 -9.95 -3.96
C ARG A 440 38.92 -10.03 -5.44
N ASP A 441 39.75 -10.71 -6.22
CA ASP A 441 39.47 -10.97 -7.63
C ASP A 441 38.52 -12.16 -7.79
N TYR A 442 37.57 -12.04 -8.71
CA TYR A 442 36.59 -13.07 -9.02
C TYR A 442 36.17 -12.96 -10.48
N LEU A 443 36.40 -14.01 -11.27
CA LEU A 443 36.10 -14.04 -12.71
C LEU A 443 36.64 -12.82 -13.48
N GLY A 444 37.85 -12.37 -13.14
CA GLY A 444 38.49 -11.20 -13.76
C GLY A 444 37.94 -9.84 -13.32
N GLN A 445 37.02 -9.80 -12.36
CA GLN A 445 36.47 -8.59 -11.77
C GLN A 445 36.96 -8.41 -10.33
N THR A 446 37.21 -7.17 -9.92
CA THR A 446 37.57 -6.86 -8.54
C THR A 446 36.30 -6.65 -7.71
N LEU A 447 36.14 -7.47 -6.66
CA LEU A 447 35.06 -7.33 -5.67
C LEU A 447 35.58 -6.51 -4.50
N TYR A 448 34.78 -5.54 -4.08
CA TYR A 448 35.03 -4.74 -2.89
C TYR A 448 34.04 -5.18 -1.81
N VAL A 449 34.53 -5.87 -0.78
CA VAL A 449 33.71 -6.40 0.30
C VAL A 449 33.86 -5.53 1.54
N PHE A 450 32.79 -4.86 1.94
CA PHE A 450 32.69 -4.14 3.20
C PHE A 450 31.99 -5.00 4.24
N LYS A 451 32.66 -5.26 5.35
CA LYS A 451 32.06 -5.92 6.52
C LYS A 451 31.86 -4.88 7.60
N THR A 452 30.63 -4.71 8.07
CA THR A 452 30.39 -3.84 9.23
C THR A 452 31.10 -4.44 10.44
N ARG A 453 31.86 -3.62 11.17
CA ARG A 453 32.42 -4.02 12.45
C ARG A 453 31.31 -4.02 13.49
N SER A 454 31.33 -5.00 14.40
CA SER A 454 30.41 -4.98 15.52
C SER A 454 30.67 -3.73 16.38
N ALA A 455 29.62 -2.98 16.69
CA ALA A 455 29.73 -1.73 17.45
C ALA A 455 30.07 -1.96 18.93
N ALA A 456 29.86 -3.19 19.45
CA ALA A 456 30.15 -3.56 20.82
C ALA A 456 30.54 -5.05 20.92
N PRO A 457 31.41 -5.45 21.88
CA PRO A 457 31.66 -6.86 22.15
C PRO A 457 30.35 -7.62 22.41
N GLY A 458 30.06 -8.64 21.60
CA GLY A 458 28.83 -9.44 21.70
C GLY A 458 27.63 -8.96 20.87
N ALA A 459 27.69 -7.79 20.22
CA ALA A 459 26.68 -7.41 19.24
C ALA A 459 26.90 -8.18 17.92
N LYS A 460 25.81 -8.66 17.30
CA LYS A 460 25.90 -9.23 15.94
C LYS A 460 26.46 -8.14 15.00
N PRO A 461 27.50 -8.44 14.20
CA PRO A 461 27.92 -7.51 13.16
C PRO A 461 26.71 -7.17 12.29
N GLY A 462 26.59 -5.91 11.88
CA GLY A 462 25.60 -5.52 10.88
C GLY A 462 25.76 -6.29 9.56
N ARG A 463 24.81 -6.08 8.64
CA ARG A 463 24.93 -6.63 7.30
C ARG A 463 25.95 -5.79 6.52
N GLY A 464 27.03 -6.45 6.11
CA GLY A 464 27.99 -5.86 5.17
C GLY A 464 27.39 -5.73 3.76
N PHE A 465 28.15 -5.14 2.86
CA PHE A 465 27.81 -5.12 1.44
C PHE A 465 29.04 -5.44 0.58
N THR A 466 28.78 -5.98 -0.60
CA THR A 466 29.77 -6.24 -1.63
C THR A 466 29.38 -5.45 -2.87
N TYR A 467 30.34 -4.90 -3.61
CA TYR A 467 30.03 -4.39 -4.94
C TYR A 467 31.15 -4.67 -5.94
N ALA A 468 30.78 -4.63 -7.21
CA ALA A 468 31.68 -4.73 -8.36
C ALA A 468 31.12 -3.88 -9.51
N VAL A 469 31.98 -3.50 -10.45
CA VAL A 469 31.56 -2.89 -11.73
C VAL A 469 31.99 -3.83 -12.84
N ALA A 470 31.02 -4.33 -13.62
CA ALA A 470 31.26 -5.26 -14.72
C ALA A 470 30.26 -5.01 -15.84
N ASN A 471 30.70 -5.12 -17.11
CA ASN A 471 29.86 -4.93 -18.30
C ASN A 471 28.96 -3.68 -18.22
N GLN A 472 29.56 -2.52 -17.92
CA GLN A 472 28.85 -1.25 -17.76
C GLN A 472 27.71 -1.29 -16.73
N THR A 473 27.82 -2.14 -15.70
CA THR A 473 26.81 -2.29 -14.65
C THR A 473 27.49 -2.23 -13.30
N LEU A 474 26.96 -1.39 -12.40
CA LEU A 474 27.27 -1.43 -10.98
C LEU A 474 26.44 -2.53 -10.34
N LEU A 475 27.09 -3.48 -9.67
CA LEU A 475 26.46 -4.59 -8.95
C LEU A 475 26.69 -4.39 -7.45
N ILE A 476 25.65 -4.40 -6.64
CA ILE A 476 25.69 -4.23 -5.18
C ILE A 476 24.92 -5.38 -4.54
N GLY A 477 25.56 -6.11 -3.63
CA GLY A 477 24.93 -7.13 -2.79
C GLY A 477 24.97 -6.71 -1.32
N ILE A 478 23.86 -6.82 -0.60
CA ILE A 478 23.78 -6.58 0.85
C ILE A 478 23.56 -7.92 1.54
N GLY A 479 24.40 -8.21 2.53
CA GLY A 479 24.49 -9.54 3.14
C GLY A 479 25.71 -10.31 2.63
N SER A 480 25.51 -11.48 2.03
CA SER A 480 26.62 -12.28 1.51
C SER A 480 27.16 -11.74 0.17
N PRO A 481 28.44 -11.97 -0.14
CA PRO A 481 28.99 -11.68 -1.48
C PRO A 481 28.37 -12.51 -2.60
N ALA A 482 27.61 -13.56 -2.28
CA ALA A 482 27.14 -14.53 -3.25
C ALA A 482 26.20 -13.92 -4.30
N THR A 483 25.43 -12.87 -3.97
CA THR A 483 24.55 -12.22 -4.97
C THR A 483 25.33 -11.57 -6.10
N VAL A 484 26.41 -10.84 -5.77
CA VAL A 484 27.32 -10.25 -6.77
C VAL A 484 28.07 -11.34 -7.52
N GLU A 485 28.57 -12.37 -6.83
CA GLU A 485 29.26 -13.50 -7.47
C GLU A 485 28.35 -14.24 -8.47
N ASN A 486 27.10 -14.55 -8.09
CA ASN A 486 26.14 -15.21 -8.96
C ASN A 486 25.82 -14.36 -10.21
N ALA A 487 25.70 -13.04 -10.07
CA ALA A 487 25.49 -12.14 -11.21
C ALA A 487 26.71 -12.14 -12.15
N LEU A 488 27.93 -12.10 -11.60
CA LEU A 488 29.16 -12.18 -12.38
C LEU A 488 29.33 -13.53 -13.09
N GLN A 489 28.97 -14.64 -12.45
CA GLN A 489 28.90 -15.95 -13.09
C GLN A 489 27.89 -15.96 -14.25
N GLY A 490 26.72 -15.34 -14.03
CA GLY A 490 25.71 -15.11 -15.06
C GLY A 490 26.24 -14.37 -16.28
N MET A 491 27.06 -13.34 -16.05
CA MET A 491 27.69 -12.56 -17.12
C MET A 491 28.79 -13.30 -17.87
N ALA A 492 29.50 -14.23 -17.21
CA ALA A 492 30.59 -14.99 -17.82
C ALA A 492 30.09 -16.18 -18.65
N ASP A 493 29.30 -17.06 -18.05
CA ASP A 493 28.99 -18.40 -18.59
C ASP A 493 27.48 -18.71 -18.70
N ASN A 494 26.60 -17.79 -18.30
CA ASN A 494 25.13 -17.93 -18.30
C ASN A 494 24.61 -19.32 -17.84
N PRO A 495 24.88 -19.75 -16.58
CA PRO A 495 24.56 -21.09 -16.08
C PRO A 495 23.06 -21.36 -15.89
N GLY A 496 22.18 -20.45 -16.32
CA GLY A 496 20.73 -20.54 -16.18
C GLY A 496 20.12 -19.18 -15.84
N SER A 497 19.45 -18.59 -16.82
CA SER A 497 18.81 -17.27 -16.67
C SER A 497 17.43 -17.39 -16.03
N PHE A 498 17.12 -16.46 -15.13
CA PHE A 498 15.79 -16.28 -14.55
C PHE A 498 14.68 -16.17 -15.59
N TRP A 499 14.93 -15.48 -16.70
CA TRP A 499 13.96 -15.27 -17.78
C TRP A 499 13.66 -16.52 -18.62
N LYS A 500 14.48 -17.58 -18.46
CA LYS A 500 14.29 -18.86 -19.16
C LYS A 500 13.45 -19.86 -18.37
N ARG A 501 13.06 -19.53 -17.14
CA ARG A 501 12.14 -20.39 -16.37
C ARG A 501 10.74 -20.32 -16.98
N GLU A 502 10.12 -21.48 -17.19
CA GLU A 502 8.78 -21.59 -17.78
C GLU A 502 7.71 -20.89 -16.92
N ASP A 503 7.85 -20.98 -15.60
CA ASP A 503 6.94 -20.35 -14.65
C ASP A 503 7.01 -18.81 -14.69
N VAL A 504 8.22 -18.25 -14.83
CA VAL A 504 8.46 -16.81 -15.03
C VAL A 504 7.90 -16.34 -16.38
N GLN A 505 8.13 -17.10 -17.46
CA GLN A 505 7.61 -16.74 -18.78
C GLN A 505 6.08 -16.73 -18.82
N THR A 506 5.47 -17.70 -18.13
CA THR A 506 4.01 -17.78 -18.00
C THR A 506 3.46 -16.62 -17.17
N ALA A 507 4.07 -16.32 -16.02
CA ALA A 507 3.63 -15.23 -15.15
C ALA A 507 3.75 -13.85 -15.82
N LEU A 508 4.76 -13.65 -16.66
CA LEU A 508 4.98 -12.40 -17.39
C LEU A 508 4.28 -12.36 -18.76
N ALA A 509 3.49 -13.38 -19.10
CA ALA A 509 2.74 -13.39 -20.35
C ALA A 509 1.63 -12.33 -20.30
N GLY A 510 1.51 -11.51 -21.35
CA GLY A 510 0.49 -10.45 -21.43
C GLY A 510 0.87 -9.13 -20.76
N MET A 511 2.05 -9.04 -20.14
CA MET A 511 2.57 -7.77 -19.59
C MET A 511 2.76 -6.73 -20.70
N PRO A 512 2.41 -5.45 -20.48
CA PRO A 512 2.59 -4.39 -21.49
C PRO A 512 4.06 -4.20 -21.89
N ALA A 513 4.29 -3.97 -23.18
CA ALA A 513 5.65 -3.79 -23.72
C ALA A 513 6.31 -2.46 -23.28
N ASP A 514 5.49 -1.48 -22.88
CA ASP A 514 5.88 -0.14 -22.43
C ASP A 514 5.89 0.02 -20.91
N ALA A 515 5.76 -1.08 -20.16
CA ALA A 515 5.89 -1.11 -18.70
C ALA A 515 7.18 -0.43 -18.22
N ALA A 516 7.07 0.48 -17.26
CA ALA A 516 8.17 1.20 -16.65
C ALA A 516 8.92 0.35 -15.61
N ASP A 517 8.24 -0.64 -15.03
CA ASP A 517 8.82 -1.70 -14.21
C ASP A 517 8.12 -3.04 -14.44
N LEU A 518 8.84 -4.11 -14.12
CA LEU A 518 8.34 -5.48 -14.05
C LEU A 518 8.77 -6.10 -12.72
N GLN A 519 7.91 -6.91 -12.14
CA GLN A 519 8.08 -7.50 -10.82
C GLN A 519 7.75 -8.98 -10.90
N PHE A 520 8.54 -9.80 -10.20
CA PHE A 520 8.26 -11.21 -9.99
C PHE A 520 8.66 -11.61 -8.58
N HIS A 521 7.81 -12.42 -7.95
CA HIS A 521 7.91 -12.81 -6.56
C HIS A 521 7.43 -14.26 -6.39
N ASP A 522 8.25 -15.13 -5.83
CA ASP A 522 7.81 -16.43 -5.31
C ASP A 522 7.21 -16.22 -3.91
N LEU A 523 5.87 -16.14 -3.83
CA LEU A 523 5.19 -15.85 -2.57
C LEU A 523 5.29 -17.00 -1.56
N LYS A 524 5.61 -18.22 -2.00
CA LYS A 524 5.86 -19.35 -1.08
C LYS A 524 7.04 -19.01 -0.17
N VAL A 525 8.13 -18.51 -0.77
CA VAL A 525 9.34 -18.09 -0.05
C VAL A 525 9.07 -16.82 0.75
N ILE A 526 8.46 -15.81 0.12
CA ILE A 526 8.27 -14.50 0.77
C ILE A 526 7.35 -14.60 2.00
N VAL A 527 6.23 -15.30 1.88
CA VAL A 527 5.28 -15.44 3.00
C VAL A 527 5.92 -16.27 4.12
N ALA A 528 6.60 -17.37 3.81
CA ALA A 528 7.33 -18.16 4.81
C ALA A 528 8.41 -17.32 5.53
N SER A 529 9.14 -16.48 4.80
CA SER A 529 10.11 -15.53 5.36
C SER A 529 9.49 -14.49 6.28
N LEU A 530 8.23 -14.08 6.04
CA LEU A 530 7.51 -13.14 6.92
C LEU A 530 7.04 -13.82 8.22
N PHE A 531 6.63 -15.09 8.18
CA PHE A 531 6.36 -15.88 9.38
C PHE A 531 7.62 -16.04 10.24
N GLU A 532 8.76 -16.37 9.61
CA GLU A 532 10.04 -16.48 10.30
C GLU A 532 10.48 -15.13 10.89
N MET A 533 10.33 -14.03 10.16
CA MET A 533 10.62 -12.68 10.67
C MET A 533 9.75 -12.35 11.90
N THR A 534 8.45 -12.65 11.84
CA THR A 534 7.50 -12.41 12.94
C THR A 534 7.88 -13.21 14.19
N ALA A 535 8.20 -14.50 14.01
CA ALA A 535 8.66 -15.37 15.08
C ALA A 535 9.94 -14.82 15.76
N ARG A 536 10.93 -14.40 14.96
CA ARG A 536 12.18 -13.84 15.46
C ARG A 536 12.00 -12.52 16.19
N LEU A 537 11.16 -11.61 15.67
CA LEU A 537 10.84 -10.34 16.34
C LEU A 537 10.18 -10.59 17.70
N GLN A 538 9.29 -11.57 17.79
CA GLN A 538 8.67 -11.99 19.05
C GLN A 538 9.70 -12.56 20.03
N THR A 539 10.61 -13.42 19.59
CA THR A 539 11.69 -13.95 20.44
C THR A 539 12.64 -12.85 20.92
N ALA A 540 13.02 -11.91 20.04
CA ALA A 540 13.89 -10.79 20.39
C ALA A 540 13.22 -9.86 21.42
N ALA A 541 11.93 -9.55 21.23
CA ALA A 541 11.14 -8.76 22.19
C ALA A 541 11.05 -9.47 23.56
N ALA A 542 10.89 -10.80 23.57
CA ALA A 542 10.89 -11.59 24.81
C ALA A 542 12.24 -11.53 25.55
N ALA A 543 13.36 -11.55 24.83
CA ALA A 543 14.72 -11.53 25.39
C ALA A 543 15.24 -10.14 25.82
N ALA A 544 14.62 -9.04 25.37
CA ALA A 544 15.08 -7.68 25.68
C ALA A 544 14.96 -7.34 27.19
N PRO A 545 16.00 -6.77 27.84
CA PRO A 545 16.02 -6.46 29.27
C PRO A 545 15.04 -5.34 29.63
N GLN A 546 14.37 -5.51 30.77
CA GLN A 546 13.33 -4.61 31.27
C GLN A 546 13.95 -3.34 31.87
N LYS A 547 13.70 -2.18 31.26
CA LYS A 547 13.86 -0.88 31.94
C LYS A 547 12.50 -0.39 32.40
N GLY A 548 12.16 -0.68 33.65
CA GLY A 548 11.16 0.09 34.43
C GLY A 548 9.69 -0.05 34.05
N LYS A 549 9.25 -1.13 33.38
CA LYS A 549 7.83 -1.45 33.19
C LYS A 549 7.52 -2.83 33.81
N SER A 550 6.36 -2.95 34.46
CA SER A 550 5.82 -4.22 34.96
C SER A 550 5.68 -5.25 33.82
N ASP A 551 5.72 -6.54 34.16
CA ASP A 551 5.56 -7.67 33.22
C ASP A 551 4.27 -7.62 32.38
N GLU A 552 3.28 -6.80 32.77
CA GLU A 552 2.00 -6.59 32.06
C GLU A 552 2.14 -5.98 30.66
N GLY A 553 3.35 -5.53 30.26
CA GLY A 553 3.60 -4.85 28.98
C GLY A 553 4.03 -5.72 27.80
N LYS A 554 4.42 -6.99 28.00
CA LYS A 554 4.82 -7.88 26.89
C LYS A 554 3.62 -8.69 26.40
N LYS A 555 2.80 -8.07 25.55
CA LYS A 555 1.78 -8.82 24.79
C LYS A 555 2.50 -9.62 23.70
N ASN A 556 2.60 -10.93 23.89
CA ASN A 556 3.01 -11.81 22.81
C ASN A 556 1.93 -11.80 21.74
N PHE A 557 2.28 -11.56 20.49
CA PHE A 557 1.33 -11.59 19.38
C PHE A 557 1.29 -12.97 18.71
N VAL A 558 2.34 -13.78 18.90
CA VAL A 558 2.46 -15.11 18.28
C VAL A 558 3.03 -16.15 19.24
N ASP A 559 2.67 -17.41 19.04
CA ASP A 559 3.31 -18.59 19.61
C ASP A 559 4.40 -19.09 18.64
N VAL A 560 5.64 -18.73 18.94
CA VAL A 560 6.83 -19.09 18.13
C VAL A 560 6.99 -20.61 17.98
N SER A 561 6.54 -21.41 18.96
CA SER A 561 6.66 -22.87 18.91
C SER A 561 5.70 -23.52 17.91
N ALA A 562 4.67 -22.78 17.50
CA ALA A 562 3.66 -23.21 16.55
C ALA A 562 3.83 -22.55 15.16
N LYS A 563 5.04 -22.08 14.81
CA LYS A 563 5.32 -21.51 13.48
C LYS A 563 4.88 -22.49 12.39
N PRO A 564 4.15 -22.04 11.35
CA PRO A 564 3.79 -22.90 10.24
C PRO A 564 5.02 -23.46 9.51
N ASP A 565 4.88 -24.68 9.01
CA ASP A 565 5.83 -25.31 8.11
C ASP A 565 5.77 -24.64 6.72
N ASP A 566 6.91 -24.56 6.03
CA ASP A 566 6.99 -23.96 4.70
C ASP A 566 6.11 -24.69 3.69
N ASP A 567 5.94 -26.01 3.82
CA ASP A 567 5.04 -26.84 3.01
C ASP A 567 3.56 -26.52 3.23
N VAL A 568 3.18 -25.93 4.38
CA VAL A 568 1.81 -25.46 4.60
C VAL A 568 1.60 -24.15 3.87
N ILE A 569 2.54 -23.21 3.99
CA ILE A 569 2.49 -21.92 3.28
C ILE A 569 2.49 -22.15 1.76
N ALA A 570 3.33 -23.07 1.27
CA ALA A 570 3.47 -23.34 -0.15
C ALA A 570 2.22 -23.93 -0.83
N ARG A 571 1.25 -24.45 -0.06
CA ARG A 571 -0.03 -24.94 -0.61
C ARG A 571 -0.95 -23.83 -1.05
N TYR A 572 -0.90 -22.68 -0.36
CA TYR A 572 -1.83 -21.59 -0.58
C TYR A 572 -1.21 -20.49 -1.44
N TRP A 573 0.10 -20.33 -1.46
CA TRP A 573 0.75 -19.22 -2.17
C TRP A 573 1.39 -19.66 -3.48
N GLY A 574 1.11 -18.93 -4.55
CA GLY A 574 1.71 -19.14 -5.87
C GLY A 574 2.81 -18.12 -6.18
N LEU A 575 2.95 -17.84 -7.47
CA LEU A 575 3.81 -16.76 -7.96
C LEU A 575 3.01 -15.46 -7.98
N ALA A 576 3.67 -14.35 -7.67
CA ALA A 576 3.17 -13.03 -7.96
C ALA A 576 4.02 -12.38 -9.04
N SER A 577 3.36 -11.67 -9.94
CA SER A 577 4.00 -10.88 -10.98
C SER A 577 3.28 -9.56 -11.14
N GLY A 578 3.99 -8.52 -11.56
CA GLY A 578 3.38 -7.22 -11.72
C GLY A 578 4.17 -6.32 -12.64
N TYR A 579 3.55 -5.19 -12.96
CA TYR A 579 4.14 -4.13 -13.76
C TYR A 579 3.61 -2.79 -13.30
N SER A 580 4.33 -1.71 -13.63
CA SER A 580 3.73 -0.39 -13.61
C SER A 580 3.85 0.34 -14.94
N LEU A 581 2.85 1.16 -15.24
CA LEU A 581 2.80 2.08 -16.36
C LEU A 581 3.03 3.49 -15.85
N LYS A 582 4.02 4.16 -16.44
CA LYS A 582 4.26 5.58 -16.24
C LYS A 582 3.60 6.35 -17.37
N THR A 583 2.62 7.19 -17.04
CA THR A 583 1.92 8.07 -17.98
C THR A 583 2.03 9.52 -17.51
N SER A 584 1.60 10.46 -18.35
CA SER A 584 1.61 11.89 -18.00
C SER A 584 0.70 12.22 -16.81
N ASP A 585 -0.31 11.39 -16.56
CA ASP A 585 -1.32 11.55 -15.51
C ASP A 585 -1.07 10.68 -14.27
N GLY A 586 0.00 9.90 -14.21
CA GLY A 586 0.25 9.06 -13.04
C GLY A 586 1.27 7.93 -13.20
N LEU A 587 1.44 7.21 -12.09
CA LEU A 587 2.09 5.90 -12.03
C LEU A 587 1.04 4.86 -11.59
N PHE A 588 0.85 3.84 -12.39
CA PHE A 588 -0.21 2.85 -12.19
C PHE A 588 0.37 1.44 -12.19
N THR A 589 0.09 0.67 -11.16
CA THR A 589 0.68 -0.66 -10.93
C THR A 589 -0.42 -1.71 -10.98
N THR A 590 -0.14 -2.85 -11.60
CA THR A 590 -0.99 -4.04 -11.53
C THR A 590 -0.15 -5.22 -11.05
N VAL A 591 -0.67 -5.96 -10.07
CA VAL A 591 -0.06 -7.17 -9.53
C VAL A 591 -1.05 -8.33 -9.64
N HIS A 592 -0.60 -9.43 -10.21
CA HIS A 592 -1.30 -10.70 -10.27
C HIS A 592 -0.67 -11.66 -9.27
N ILE A 593 -1.49 -12.24 -8.40
CA ILE A 593 -1.10 -13.32 -7.50
C ILE A 593 -1.80 -14.59 -7.98
N ALA A 594 -1.03 -15.58 -8.41
CA ALA A 594 -1.59 -16.87 -8.78
C ALA A 594 -2.09 -17.60 -7.52
N ASN A 595 -3.33 -18.07 -7.56
CA ASN A 595 -3.92 -18.90 -6.52
C ASN A 595 -3.70 -20.37 -6.90
N PRO A 596 -2.85 -21.11 -6.16
CA PRO A 596 -2.66 -22.55 -6.39
C PRO A 596 -4.01 -23.26 -6.27
N GLN A 597 -4.32 -24.09 -7.27
CA GLN A 597 -5.47 -24.99 -7.17
C GLN A 597 -5.03 -26.24 -6.36
N PRO A 598 -5.83 -26.69 -5.39
CA PRO A 598 -5.50 -27.84 -4.55
C PRO A 598 -5.42 -29.17 -5.31
#